data_AF-A0A1J9RBK6-F1
#
_entry.id   AF-A0A1J9RBK6-F1
#
_cell.length_a   1.000
_cell.length_b   1.000
_cell.length_c   1.000
_cell.angle_alpha   90.00
_cell.angle_beta   90.00
_cell.angle_gamma   90.00
#
_symmetry.space_group_name_H-M   'P 1'
#
loop_
_entity.id
_entity.type
_entity.pdbx_description
1 polymer ?
#
loop_
_entity_poly.entity_id
_entity_poly.type
_entity_poly.pdbx_seq_one_letter_code
_entity_poly.pdbx_strand_id
1 'polypeptide(L)'
;MSNFGISTSGKLFSTSLTTSLERHHRSGPPSLDGTPVKSTSSSQKGSEQTRELVDSRIFEEIRGCTFRGVDGFFVKFFEGKDWSDKADAIYRRVLGPGSDGDWSQFPDPPTQDDVLAWWFRLQEDLLSESRGTYYTTANKADLTCSKAERQVDLLLRARGASRSQNMHDWRDILVVGELKQSKEEIRTKGTLLQMSSYVREVFAAQPTRRFVHAFAVCGTKMKAWVFDRSGLYSSGIIDVHVDSRRFFQVLVAHTMMSDEELGLDIFVAMDEDGNKSITVKGPGDSEGKTVGLGEMLSFQPAIVCRGTTCFFAKDGQVEGVAKFSWVLDKRRPEAELLELAGRKNVQGVARIIGQSTIASIAHVRCGLAFDDKRHGAQAEPLRQEWRGALRQPCPPLFGDIARWPADLHVHVRITLGAAQGASRCNKGAPVSLPGWEHPSSGYFGEQYNNNRP
;
A
#
# COMPACT_ATOMS: atom_id res chain seq x y z
N MET A 1 60.45 14.21 60.01
CA MET A 1 61.21 15.04 59.05
C MET A 1 61.27 14.28 57.72
N SER A 2 60.66 14.85 56.68
CA SER A 2 61.19 14.99 55.29
C SER A 2 62.39 14.10 54.92
N ASN A 3 62.52 13.46 53.75
CA ASN A 3 62.08 13.79 52.39
C ASN A 3 62.40 12.60 51.45
N PHE A 4 61.53 12.28 50.49
CA PHE A 4 61.70 12.39 49.03
C PHE A 4 62.92 11.71 48.35
N GLY A 5 62.62 10.91 47.31
CA GLY A 5 63.57 10.51 46.27
C GLY A 5 62.94 9.58 45.23
N ILE A 6 62.64 10.11 44.04
CA ILE A 6 62.15 9.40 42.84
C ILE A 6 63.36 8.84 42.07
N SER A 7 63.25 7.63 41.50
CA SER A 7 63.99 7.24 40.28
C SER A 7 63.30 6.07 39.56
N THR A 8 63.18 6.20 38.24
CA THR A 8 62.60 5.25 37.28
C THR A 8 63.69 4.39 36.61
N SER A 9 63.44 3.10 36.43
CA SER A 9 64.00 2.27 35.34
C SER A 9 63.31 0.90 35.34
N GLY A 10 62.85 0.45 34.17
CA GLY A 10 62.10 -0.79 34.00
C GLY A 10 62.93 -2.01 33.58
N LYS A 11 62.36 -3.20 33.77
CA LYS A 11 62.25 -4.27 32.75
C LYS A 11 61.43 -5.47 33.29
N LEU A 12 60.73 -6.11 32.37
CA LEU A 12 59.72 -7.18 32.51
C LEU A 12 60.25 -8.49 33.13
N PHE A 13 59.42 -9.22 33.90
CA PHE A 13 58.62 -10.39 33.47
C PHE A 13 57.88 -11.05 34.66
N SER A 14 56.63 -11.50 34.41
CA SER A 14 55.88 -12.64 35.01
C SER A 14 55.91 -12.81 36.54
N THR A 15 54.84 -12.92 37.32
CA THR A 15 53.62 -13.73 37.18
C THR A 15 52.80 -13.41 38.45
N SER A 16 51.50 -13.15 38.37
CA SER A 16 50.61 -13.26 39.55
C SER A 16 49.20 -13.54 39.08
N LEU A 17 48.77 -14.78 39.35
CA LEU A 17 47.41 -15.27 39.25
C LEU A 17 46.58 -14.64 40.37
N THR A 18 45.52 -13.91 40.00
CA THR A 18 44.33 -13.78 40.84
C THR A 18 43.12 -13.76 39.91
N THR A 19 42.41 -14.88 39.94
CA THR A 19 41.16 -15.15 39.22
C THR A 19 40.03 -14.23 39.72
N SER A 20 39.64 -13.25 38.90
CA SER A 20 38.30 -12.66 38.92
C SER A 20 37.46 -13.33 37.84
N LEU A 21 36.44 -14.09 38.24
CA LEU A 21 35.56 -14.82 37.33
C LEU A 21 34.35 -13.93 36.99
N GLU A 22 34.54 -12.90 36.17
CA GLU A 22 33.43 -12.19 35.52
C GLU A 22 32.86 -13.10 34.41
N ARG A 23 31.74 -13.78 34.68
CA ARG A 23 30.93 -14.37 33.62
C ARG A 23 30.14 -13.26 32.94
N HIS A 24 30.71 -12.75 31.85
CA HIS A 24 29.94 -12.14 30.77
C HIS A 24 28.92 -13.16 30.24
N HIS A 25 27.66 -13.02 30.62
CA HIS A 25 26.57 -13.67 29.88
C HIS A 25 26.40 -12.93 28.56
N ARG A 26 26.97 -13.55 27.53
CA ARG A 26 26.82 -13.23 26.11
C ARG A 26 25.36 -12.94 25.79
N SER A 27 25.07 -11.72 25.34
CA SER A 27 23.91 -11.44 24.52
C SER A 27 23.98 -12.36 23.30
N GLY A 28 23.04 -13.30 23.21
CA GLY A 28 22.87 -14.12 22.02
C GLY A 28 22.63 -13.22 20.79
N PRO A 29 23.00 -13.66 19.59
CA PRO A 29 22.79 -12.87 18.38
C PRO A 29 21.29 -12.64 18.20
N PRO A 30 20.86 -11.43 17.77
CA PRO A 30 19.48 -11.19 17.41
C PRO A 30 19.10 -12.16 16.29
N SER A 31 17.99 -12.86 16.49
CA SER A 31 17.46 -13.88 15.59
C SER A 31 17.45 -13.40 14.13
N LEU A 32 18.12 -14.19 13.28
CA LEU A 32 18.00 -14.20 11.83
C LEU A 32 16.54 -14.48 11.46
N ASP A 33 15.81 -13.45 11.01
CA ASP A 33 14.69 -13.48 10.03
C ASP A 33 13.75 -12.25 10.17
N GLY A 34 14.27 -11.12 9.67
CA GLY A 34 13.48 -10.06 9.05
C GLY A 34 12.62 -9.16 9.96
N THR A 35 13.25 -8.19 10.62
CA THR A 35 12.58 -6.93 10.96
C THR A 35 12.05 -6.30 9.64
N PRO A 36 10.80 -5.81 9.56
CA PRO A 36 10.31 -5.12 8.36
C PRO A 36 11.24 -3.97 8.00
N VAL A 37 11.28 -3.60 6.71
CA VAL A 37 12.04 -2.47 6.16
C VAL A 37 12.08 -1.33 7.18
N LYS A 38 13.28 -0.96 7.66
CA LYS A 38 13.52 0.02 8.75
C LYS A 38 12.97 1.43 8.43
N SER A 39 12.43 1.63 7.23
CA SER A 39 11.87 2.87 6.72
C SER A 39 10.81 2.53 5.67
N THR A 40 9.53 2.53 6.03
CA THR A 40 8.42 2.46 5.06
C THR A 40 7.79 3.84 4.86
N SER A 41 7.09 4.03 3.74
CA SER A 41 6.35 5.26 3.48
C SER A 41 5.22 5.51 4.48
N SER A 42 4.88 4.53 5.33
CA SER A 42 3.82 4.66 6.33
C SER A 42 4.15 5.59 7.50
N SER A 43 5.42 5.99 7.65
CA SER A 43 5.83 7.00 8.64
C SER A 43 5.39 8.42 8.26
N GLN A 44 5.09 8.65 6.98
CA GLN A 44 4.62 9.94 6.48
C GLN A 44 3.09 9.99 6.59
N LYS A 45 2.54 10.87 7.42
CA LYS A 45 1.10 10.91 7.73
C LYS A 45 0.64 12.37 7.95
N GLY A 46 0.12 13.00 6.92
CA GLY A 46 -0.40 14.36 7.02
C GLY A 46 -0.10 15.21 5.79
N SER A 47 -0.26 16.53 5.94
CA SER A 47 -0.05 17.52 4.89
C SER A 47 1.42 17.86 4.67
N GLU A 48 2.32 17.43 5.56
CA GLU A 48 3.78 17.57 5.44
C GLU A 48 4.42 16.69 4.34
N GLN A 49 3.60 15.90 3.66
CA GLN A 49 3.99 14.97 2.59
C GLN A 49 4.41 15.68 1.31
N THR A 50 5.61 16.24 1.28
CA THR A 50 6.23 16.71 0.04
C THR A 50 6.55 15.53 -0.87
N ARG A 51 6.50 15.77 -2.19
CA ARG A 51 6.80 14.76 -3.22
C ARG A 51 8.15 14.10 -2.97
N GLU A 52 9.19 14.89 -2.68
CA GLU A 52 10.56 14.41 -2.48
C GLU A 52 10.70 13.44 -1.29
N LEU A 53 10.08 13.76 -0.15
CA LEU A 53 10.15 12.94 1.06
C LEU A 53 9.41 11.61 0.87
N VAL A 54 8.25 11.65 0.23
CA VAL A 54 7.43 10.46 -0.02
C VAL A 54 8.05 9.58 -1.10
N ASP A 55 8.50 10.16 -2.21
CA ASP A 55 9.06 9.43 -3.35
C ASP A 55 10.31 8.65 -2.96
N SER A 56 11.18 9.23 -2.12
CA SER A 56 12.37 8.53 -1.61
C SER A 56 11.98 7.31 -0.76
N ARG A 57 10.99 7.44 0.13
CA ARG A 57 10.52 6.34 0.99
C ARG A 57 9.79 5.26 0.19
N ILE A 58 8.96 5.66 -0.77
CA ILE A 58 8.30 4.73 -1.70
C ILE A 58 9.35 3.98 -2.51
N PHE A 59 10.39 4.66 -3.00
CA PHE A 59 11.46 3.99 -3.74
C PHE A 59 12.16 2.92 -2.90
N GLU A 60 12.57 3.24 -1.68
CA GLU A 60 13.21 2.28 -0.77
C GLU A 60 12.30 1.07 -0.47
N GLU A 61 10.99 1.31 -0.42
CA GLU A 61 9.96 0.30 -0.19
C GLU A 61 9.78 -0.64 -1.40
N ILE A 62 9.80 -0.12 -2.63
CA ILE A 62 9.48 -0.90 -3.84
C ILE A 62 10.68 -1.42 -4.63
N ARG A 63 11.88 -0.85 -4.44
CA ARG A 63 13.08 -1.12 -5.28
C ARG A 63 13.48 -2.60 -5.35
N GLY A 64 13.22 -3.37 -4.29
CA GLY A 64 13.54 -4.80 -4.21
C GLY A 64 12.42 -5.72 -4.70
N CYS A 65 11.24 -5.17 -5.00
CA CYS A 65 10.01 -5.91 -5.25
C CYS A 65 9.28 -5.41 -6.52
N THR A 66 10.03 -4.90 -7.49
CA THR A 66 9.53 -4.42 -8.78
C THR A 66 9.91 -5.40 -9.89
N PHE A 67 8.93 -5.92 -10.62
CA PHE A 67 9.13 -6.83 -11.75
C PHE A 67 8.57 -6.20 -13.04
N ARG A 68 9.23 -6.41 -14.19
CA ARG A 68 8.85 -5.77 -15.45
C ARG A 68 8.77 -6.79 -16.57
N GLY A 69 7.76 -6.67 -17.43
CA GLY A 69 7.57 -7.63 -18.52
C GLY A 69 7.36 -9.04 -17.99
N VAL A 70 6.48 -9.20 -16.99
CA VAL A 70 6.19 -10.50 -16.39
C VAL A 70 5.40 -11.35 -17.37
N ASP A 71 5.87 -12.56 -17.63
CA ASP A 71 5.22 -13.50 -18.54
C ASP A 71 3.90 -13.99 -17.95
N GLY A 72 2.90 -14.17 -18.82
CA GLY A 72 1.53 -14.51 -18.43
C GLY A 72 0.67 -13.33 -17.96
N PHE A 73 1.20 -12.09 -17.92
CA PHE A 73 0.44 -10.91 -17.44
C PHE A 73 -0.88 -10.69 -18.19
N PHE A 74 -0.86 -10.70 -19.52
CA PHE A 74 -2.08 -10.53 -20.32
C PHE A 74 -3.05 -11.69 -20.15
N VAL A 75 -2.55 -12.93 -20.17
CA VAL A 75 -3.36 -14.13 -19.95
C VAL A 75 -4.10 -14.05 -18.60
N LYS A 76 -3.39 -13.62 -17.54
CA LYS A 76 -3.94 -13.53 -16.19
C LYS A 76 -5.03 -12.49 -16.06
N PHE A 77 -4.78 -11.27 -16.53
CA PHE A 77 -5.63 -10.11 -16.24
C PHE A 77 -6.57 -9.71 -17.37
N PHE A 78 -6.24 -10.01 -18.62
CA PHE A 78 -6.89 -9.40 -19.77
C PHE A 78 -7.50 -10.39 -20.78
N GLU A 79 -7.24 -11.70 -20.67
CA GLU A 79 -7.72 -12.71 -21.62
C GLU A 79 -8.59 -13.77 -20.94
N GLY A 80 -9.48 -14.41 -21.71
CA GLY A 80 -10.31 -15.53 -21.25
C GLY A 80 -11.29 -15.14 -20.14
N LYS A 81 -11.81 -13.91 -20.17
CA LYS A 81 -12.77 -13.38 -19.20
C LYS A 81 -14.16 -13.30 -19.81
N ASP A 82 -15.19 -13.21 -18.97
CA ASP A 82 -16.59 -13.10 -19.40
C ASP A 82 -16.85 -11.86 -20.27
N TRP A 83 -16.04 -10.80 -20.09
CA TRP A 83 -16.10 -9.58 -20.89
C TRP A 83 -15.22 -9.60 -22.15
N SER A 84 -14.39 -10.64 -22.37
CA SER A 84 -13.42 -10.68 -23.46
C SER A 84 -14.07 -10.60 -24.84
N ASP A 85 -15.21 -11.26 -25.06
CA ASP A 85 -15.93 -11.20 -26.34
C ASP A 85 -16.47 -9.79 -26.64
N LYS A 86 -16.95 -9.08 -25.61
CA LYS A 86 -17.41 -7.68 -25.75
C LYS A 86 -16.23 -6.76 -26.06
N ALA A 87 -15.08 -6.97 -25.42
CA ALA A 87 -13.86 -6.21 -25.70
C ALA A 87 -13.34 -6.46 -27.13
N ASP A 88 -13.35 -7.72 -27.60
CA ASP A 88 -12.96 -8.08 -28.97
C ASP A 88 -13.93 -7.48 -30.00
N ALA A 89 -15.23 -7.44 -29.72
CA ALA A 89 -16.22 -6.81 -30.59
C ALA A 89 -15.97 -5.29 -30.71
N ILE A 90 -15.69 -4.61 -29.59
CA ILE A 90 -15.33 -3.18 -29.58
C ILE A 90 -14.04 -2.96 -30.37
N TYR A 91 -13.01 -3.79 -30.16
CA TYR A 91 -11.76 -3.72 -30.91
C TYR A 91 -11.98 -3.86 -32.43
N ARG A 92 -12.79 -4.84 -32.87
CA ARG A 92 -13.13 -5.02 -34.29
C ARG A 92 -13.92 -3.83 -34.86
N ARG A 93 -14.75 -3.17 -34.04
CA ARG A 93 -15.45 -1.95 -34.45
C ARG A 93 -14.50 -0.77 -34.62
N VAL A 94 -13.49 -0.66 -33.76
CA VAL A 94 -12.49 0.43 -33.78
C VAL A 94 -11.52 0.29 -34.95
N LEU A 95 -11.09 -0.93 -35.29
CA LEU A 95 -10.10 -1.18 -36.35
C LEU A 95 -10.66 -1.86 -37.61
N GLY A 96 -11.98 -2.00 -37.71
CA GLY A 96 -12.64 -2.66 -38.82
C GLY A 96 -12.64 -1.81 -40.10
N PRO A 97 -12.61 -2.43 -41.30
CA PRO A 97 -12.76 -1.70 -42.55
C PRO A 97 -14.17 -1.07 -42.60
N GLY A 98 -14.22 0.26 -42.53
CA GLY A 98 -15.46 1.04 -42.42
C GLY A 98 -15.75 1.63 -41.04
N SER A 99 -14.82 1.51 -40.07
CA SER A 99 -14.85 2.38 -38.89
C SER A 99 -14.75 3.84 -39.36
N ASP A 100 -15.56 4.74 -38.79
CA ASP A 100 -15.24 6.17 -38.82
C ASP A 100 -13.79 6.28 -38.33
N GLY A 101 -12.85 6.63 -39.21
CA GLY A 101 -11.41 6.42 -39.02
C GLY A 101 -10.80 7.11 -37.80
N ASP A 102 -11.60 7.88 -37.07
CA ASP A 102 -11.25 8.74 -35.95
C ASP A 102 -10.69 8.00 -34.73
N TRP A 103 -11.07 6.74 -34.49
CA TRP A 103 -10.58 5.96 -33.33
C TRP A 103 -9.25 5.25 -33.58
N SER A 104 -8.98 4.90 -34.84
CA SER A 104 -7.77 4.19 -35.24
C SER A 104 -6.53 5.08 -35.15
N GLN A 105 -6.72 6.39 -35.19
CA GLN A 105 -5.66 7.39 -35.17
C GLN A 105 -5.47 7.91 -33.75
N PHE A 106 -4.56 7.27 -33.02
CA PHE A 106 -4.06 7.83 -31.78
C PHE A 106 -3.42 9.21 -32.05
N PRO A 107 -3.58 10.22 -31.16
CA PRO A 107 -3.11 11.57 -31.45
C PRO A 107 -1.61 11.67 -31.77
N ASP A 108 -1.27 12.49 -32.78
CA ASP A 108 0.10 12.83 -33.18
C ASP A 108 0.21 14.35 -33.46
N PRO A 109 0.91 15.13 -32.63
CA PRO A 109 1.65 14.69 -31.45
C PRO A 109 0.72 14.23 -30.30
N PRO A 110 1.16 13.26 -29.46
CA PRO A 110 0.37 12.76 -28.33
C PRO A 110 0.43 13.73 -27.14
N THR A 111 -0.14 14.93 -27.29
CA THR A 111 -0.28 15.87 -26.18
C THR A 111 -1.29 15.34 -25.17
N GLN A 112 -1.18 15.75 -23.91
CA GLN A 112 -2.08 15.29 -22.86
C GLN A 112 -3.56 15.60 -23.18
N ASP A 113 -3.84 16.82 -23.62
CA ASP A 113 -5.21 17.26 -23.93
C ASP A 113 -5.80 16.49 -25.12
N ASP A 114 -5.02 16.26 -26.17
CA ASP A 114 -5.48 15.50 -27.34
C ASP A 114 -5.72 14.03 -27.00
N VAL A 115 -4.85 13.43 -26.17
CA VAL A 115 -5.02 12.05 -25.70
C VAL A 115 -6.27 11.92 -24.82
N LEU A 116 -6.52 12.87 -23.92
CA LEU A 116 -7.72 12.88 -23.09
C LEU A 116 -8.99 13.07 -23.92
N ALA A 117 -8.98 14.00 -24.89
CA ALA A 117 -10.10 14.22 -25.79
C ALA A 117 -10.40 12.97 -26.64
N TRP A 118 -9.37 12.31 -27.18
CA TRP A 118 -9.52 11.03 -27.87
C TRP A 118 -10.09 9.94 -26.95
N TRP A 119 -9.60 9.84 -25.71
CA TRP A 119 -10.01 8.82 -24.75
C TRP A 119 -11.47 8.97 -24.30
N PHE A 120 -11.91 10.19 -24.00
CA PHE A 120 -13.28 10.43 -23.54
C PHE A 120 -14.31 10.29 -24.64
N ARG A 121 -13.98 10.70 -25.87
CA ARG A 121 -14.79 10.39 -27.04
C ARG A 121 -14.98 8.86 -27.17
N LEU A 122 -13.91 8.06 -27.02
CA LEU A 122 -13.99 6.61 -27.15
C LEU A 122 -14.90 6.00 -26.07
N GLN A 123 -14.80 6.53 -24.87
CA GLN A 123 -15.63 6.13 -23.75
C GLN A 123 -17.11 6.42 -23.99
N GLU A 124 -17.46 7.62 -24.46
CA GLU A 124 -18.84 8.02 -24.73
C GLU A 124 -19.48 7.13 -25.80
N ASP A 125 -18.74 6.82 -26.85
CA ASP A 125 -19.27 6.11 -28.00
C ASP A 125 -19.32 4.59 -27.82
N LEU A 126 -18.33 4.02 -27.13
CA LEU A 126 -18.13 2.57 -27.08
C LEU A 126 -18.23 1.96 -25.68
N LEU A 127 -18.10 2.76 -24.62
CA LEU A 127 -18.07 2.28 -23.23
C LEU A 127 -19.23 2.82 -22.38
N SER A 128 -20.23 3.43 -23.01
CA SER A 128 -21.45 3.97 -22.37
C SER A 128 -22.35 2.92 -21.72
N GLU A 129 -22.07 1.62 -21.84
CA GLU A 129 -22.76 0.55 -21.10
C GLU A 129 -21.86 -0.15 -20.07
N SER A 130 -20.60 0.26 -19.95
CA SER A 130 -19.65 -0.38 -19.04
C SER A 130 -19.93 -0.02 -17.58
N ARG A 131 -19.57 -0.91 -16.65
CA ARG A 131 -19.75 -0.66 -15.20
C ARG A 131 -18.78 0.40 -14.66
N GLY A 132 -17.65 0.60 -15.31
CA GLY A 132 -16.65 1.61 -14.99
C GLY A 132 -16.68 2.81 -15.95
N THR A 133 -16.27 3.96 -15.44
CA THR A 133 -16.11 5.20 -16.22
C THR A 133 -14.80 5.88 -15.82
N TYR A 134 -14.02 6.29 -16.83
CA TYR A 134 -12.83 7.09 -16.70
C TYR A 134 -13.16 8.56 -16.49
N TYR A 135 -12.34 9.21 -15.68
CA TYR A 135 -12.34 10.64 -15.38
C TYR A 135 -10.90 11.16 -15.39
N THR A 136 -10.74 12.48 -15.47
CA THR A 136 -9.47 13.18 -15.29
C THR A 136 -9.59 14.19 -14.16
N THR A 137 -8.46 14.62 -13.60
CA THR A 137 -8.43 15.68 -12.59
C THR A 137 -7.80 16.93 -13.19
N ALA A 138 -8.52 18.05 -13.16
CA ALA A 138 -8.01 19.34 -13.61
C ALA A 138 -7.13 19.97 -12.53
N ASN A 139 -7.48 19.77 -11.26
CA ASN A 139 -6.79 20.33 -10.11
C ASN A 139 -6.60 19.28 -9.00
N LYS A 140 -5.60 19.51 -8.14
CA LYS A 140 -5.39 18.64 -6.96
C LYS A 140 -6.57 18.60 -5.99
N ALA A 141 -7.37 19.67 -5.95
CA ALA A 141 -8.57 19.78 -5.11
C ALA A 141 -9.70 18.85 -5.57
N ASP A 142 -9.61 18.30 -6.79
CA ASP A 142 -10.59 17.36 -7.32
C ASP A 142 -10.49 16.00 -6.62
N LEU A 143 -9.38 15.72 -5.92
CA LEU A 143 -9.18 14.49 -5.14
C LEU A 143 -9.45 14.74 -3.65
N THR A 144 -10.35 13.94 -3.06
CA THR A 144 -10.75 14.06 -1.65
C THR A 144 -10.40 12.81 -0.84
N CYS A 145 -10.50 12.90 0.49
CA CYS A 145 -10.17 11.83 1.44
C CYS A 145 -8.69 11.42 1.52
N SER A 146 -7.78 12.23 0.97
CA SER A 146 -6.36 12.23 1.33
C SER A 146 -5.92 13.60 1.81
N LYS A 147 -4.94 13.64 2.71
CA LYS A 147 -4.25 14.86 3.13
C LYS A 147 -3.09 15.23 2.20
N ALA A 148 -2.69 14.31 1.34
CA ALA A 148 -1.61 14.52 0.38
C ALA A 148 -2.18 15.10 -0.91
N GLU A 149 -1.70 16.28 -1.32
CA GLU A 149 -2.12 16.86 -2.59
C GLU A 149 -1.51 16.10 -3.76
N ARG A 150 -2.35 15.53 -4.62
CA ARG A 150 -1.96 14.77 -5.82
C ARG A 150 -2.89 15.16 -6.97
N GLN A 151 -2.45 14.91 -8.20
CA GLN A 151 -3.24 15.07 -9.41
C GLN A 151 -3.05 13.80 -10.22
N VAL A 152 -4.14 13.13 -10.59
CA VAL A 152 -4.11 11.89 -11.37
C VAL A 152 -4.65 12.20 -12.76
N ASP A 153 -3.88 11.89 -13.80
CA ASP A 153 -4.25 12.25 -15.17
C ASP A 153 -5.49 11.48 -15.65
N LEU A 154 -5.56 10.19 -15.31
CA LEU A 154 -6.70 9.33 -15.59
C LEU A 154 -7.04 8.47 -14.36
N LEU A 155 -8.32 8.41 -14.00
CA LEU A 155 -8.80 7.52 -12.96
C LEU A 155 -10.07 6.82 -13.41
N LEU A 156 -10.27 5.57 -12.98
CA LEU A 156 -11.49 4.82 -13.22
C LEU A 156 -12.31 4.76 -11.92
N ARG A 157 -13.62 4.95 -12.00
CA ARG A 157 -14.56 4.69 -10.90
C ARG A 157 -15.69 3.78 -11.36
N ALA A 158 -16.37 3.16 -10.40
CA ALA A 158 -17.66 2.53 -10.68
C ALA A 158 -18.66 3.62 -11.11
N ARG A 159 -19.46 3.29 -12.12
CA ARG A 159 -20.51 4.18 -12.61
C ARG A 159 -21.58 4.35 -11.54
N GLY A 160 -22.03 5.59 -11.36
CA GLY A 160 -23.04 5.93 -10.34
C GLY A 160 -22.50 6.06 -8.92
N ALA A 161 -21.19 5.91 -8.68
CA ALA A 161 -20.60 6.00 -7.34
C ALA A 161 -20.55 7.42 -6.74
N SER A 162 -20.59 8.49 -7.56
CA SER A 162 -20.54 9.89 -7.08
C SER A 162 -21.72 10.73 -7.55
N ARG A 163 -22.16 11.65 -6.68
CA ARG A 163 -23.17 12.69 -6.98
C ARG A 163 -22.59 13.92 -7.69
N SER A 164 -21.27 14.12 -7.67
CA SER A 164 -20.59 15.23 -8.37
C SER A 164 -19.56 14.72 -9.37
N GLN A 165 -19.60 15.27 -10.58
CA GLN A 165 -18.72 14.83 -11.67
C GLN A 165 -17.24 15.19 -11.43
N ASN A 166 -16.99 16.31 -10.73
CA ASN A 166 -15.65 16.93 -10.64
C ASN A 166 -14.91 16.65 -9.33
N MET A 167 -15.53 15.93 -8.38
CA MET A 167 -14.85 15.49 -7.16
C MET A 167 -14.77 13.97 -7.13
N HIS A 168 -13.58 13.48 -6.80
CA HIS A 168 -13.22 12.07 -6.82
C HIS A 168 -12.64 11.68 -5.47
N ASP A 169 -13.33 10.77 -4.79
CA ASP A 169 -12.86 10.21 -3.53
C ASP A 169 -11.90 9.05 -3.81
N TRP A 170 -10.76 9.00 -3.13
CA TRP A 170 -9.83 7.87 -3.22
C TRP A 170 -10.48 6.51 -2.87
N ARG A 171 -11.58 6.52 -2.12
CA ARG A 171 -12.38 5.33 -1.80
C ARG A 171 -13.09 4.73 -3.03
N ASP A 172 -13.37 5.54 -4.04
CA ASP A 172 -14.12 5.15 -5.24
C ASP A 172 -13.21 4.85 -6.44
N ILE A 173 -11.91 5.10 -6.33
CA ILE A 173 -10.95 4.92 -7.42
C ILE A 173 -10.58 3.44 -7.58
N LEU A 174 -10.87 2.91 -8.75
CA LEU A 174 -10.63 1.51 -9.12
C LEU A 174 -9.31 1.32 -9.87
N VAL A 175 -8.93 2.26 -10.73
CA VAL A 175 -7.70 2.20 -11.54
C VAL A 175 -7.11 3.59 -11.63
N VAL A 176 -5.78 3.70 -11.66
CA VAL A 176 -5.06 4.97 -11.85
C VAL A 176 -4.18 4.92 -13.09
N GLY A 177 -4.19 6.00 -13.86
CA GLY A 177 -3.48 6.16 -15.12
C GLY A 177 -2.64 7.43 -15.09
N GLU A 178 -1.41 7.33 -15.60
CA GLU A 178 -0.50 8.47 -15.78
C GLU A 178 -0.26 8.70 -17.27
N LEU A 179 -0.31 9.96 -17.70
CA LEU A 179 -0.06 10.39 -19.07
C LEU A 179 1.23 11.19 -19.14
N LYS A 180 2.07 10.88 -20.13
CA LYS A 180 3.28 11.64 -20.45
C LYS A 180 3.39 11.84 -21.94
N GLN A 181 3.90 12.99 -22.38
CA GLN A 181 4.07 13.26 -23.80
C GLN A 181 5.25 12.46 -24.39
N SER A 182 6.37 12.35 -23.66
CA SER A 182 7.57 11.69 -24.17
C SER A 182 7.53 10.18 -23.94
N LYS A 183 7.71 9.40 -25.02
CA LYS A 183 7.78 7.93 -24.94
C LYS A 183 8.91 7.39 -24.05
N GLU A 184 9.97 8.16 -23.84
CA GLU A 184 11.10 7.74 -22.99
C GLU A 184 10.71 7.71 -21.51
N GLU A 185 9.69 8.47 -21.10
CA GLU A 185 9.21 8.52 -19.72
C GLU A 185 8.67 7.18 -19.22
N ILE A 186 8.21 6.29 -20.12
CA ILE A 186 7.70 4.95 -19.77
C ILE A 186 8.71 4.05 -19.04
N ARG A 187 10.00 4.38 -19.17
CA ARG A 187 11.11 3.66 -18.52
C ARG A 187 11.67 4.39 -17.30
N THR A 188 11.27 5.64 -17.06
CA THR A 188 11.86 6.45 -16.00
C THR A 188 11.44 5.99 -14.61
N LYS A 189 12.28 6.31 -13.63
CA LYS A 189 11.96 6.17 -12.21
C LYS A 189 10.85 7.15 -11.80
N GLY A 190 10.83 8.36 -12.36
CA GLY A 190 9.86 9.40 -12.05
C GLY A 190 8.41 8.96 -12.29
N THR A 191 8.11 8.44 -13.48
CA THR A 191 6.77 7.94 -13.82
C THR A 191 6.35 6.80 -12.91
N LEU A 192 7.26 5.86 -12.59
CA LEU A 192 6.94 4.76 -11.67
C LEU A 192 6.63 5.25 -10.26
N LEU A 193 7.42 6.18 -9.72
CA LEU A 193 7.19 6.73 -8.38
C LEU A 193 5.91 7.54 -8.30
N GLN A 194 5.60 8.30 -9.36
CA GLN A 194 4.36 9.05 -9.45
C GLN A 194 3.13 8.12 -9.38
N MET A 195 3.08 7.07 -10.21
CA MET A 195 2.01 6.05 -10.11
C MET A 195 1.99 5.35 -8.75
N SER A 196 3.16 5.01 -8.20
CA SER A 196 3.27 4.38 -6.88
C SER A 196 2.70 5.29 -5.77
N SER A 197 2.87 6.60 -5.90
CA SER A 197 2.29 7.56 -4.96
C SER A 197 0.76 7.53 -4.99
N TYR A 198 0.13 7.40 -6.16
CA TYR A 198 -1.32 7.28 -6.28
C TYR A 198 -1.82 5.96 -5.70
N VAL A 199 -1.16 4.86 -6.03
CA VAL A 199 -1.52 3.53 -5.52
C VAL A 199 -1.43 3.48 -3.99
N ARG A 200 -0.44 4.16 -3.40
CA ARG A 200 -0.34 4.30 -1.93
C ARG A 200 -1.58 4.97 -1.34
N GLU A 201 -2.11 6.01 -1.99
CA GLU A 201 -3.33 6.69 -1.55
C GLU A 201 -4.57 5.80 -1.73
N VAL A 202 -4.66 5.05 -2.83
CA VAL A 202 -5.72 4.04 -3.02
C VAL A 202 -5.68 3.00 -1.90
N PHE A 203 -4.51 2.46 -1.57
CA PHE A 203 -4.37 1.50 -0.46
C PHE A 203 -4.63 2.10 0.92
N ALA A 204 -4.45 3.42 1.10
CA ALA A 204 -4.79 4.11 2.34
C ALA A 204 -6.31 4.28 2.48
N ALA A 205 -6.99 4.63 1.39
CA ALA A 205 -8.45 4.81 1.36
C ALA A 205 -9.22 3.47 1.31
N GLN A 206 -8.61 2.43 0.73
CA GLN A 206 -9.17 1.09 0.56
C GLN A 206 -8.23 0.06 1.23
N PRO A 207 -8.14 0.03 2.57
CA PRO A 207 -7.09 -0.70 3.28
C PRO A 207 -7.20 -2.23 3.18
N THR A 208 -8.40 -2.76 2.96
CA THR A 208 -8.68 -4.20 2.74
C THR A 208 -8.40 -4.66 1.32
N ARG A 209 -8.12 -3.73 0.39
CA ARG A 209 -7.89 -4.03 -1.02
C ARG A 209 -6.68 -4.95 -1.22
N ARG A 210 -6.84 -5.95 -2.10
CA ARG A 210 -5.84 -7.01 -2.35
C ARG A 210 -4.74 -6.54 -3.30
N PHE A 211 -5.13 -5.90 -4.40
CA PHE A 211 -4.21 -5.31 -5.38
C PHE A 211 -4.88 -4.16 -6.14
N VAL A 212 -4.08 -3.34 -6.81
CA VAL A 212 -4.50 -2.16 -7.57
C VAL A 212 -3.93 -2.24 -8.97
N HIS A 213 -4.78 -2.06 -9.97
CA HIS A 213 -4.34 -1.85 -11.35
C HIS A 213 -3.94 -0.40 -11.56
N ALA A 214 -2.86 -0.21 -12.30
CA ALA A 214 -2.41 1.08 -12.76
C ALA A 214 -1.83 0.99 -14.17
N PHE A 215 -1.71 2.10 -14.87
CA PHE A 215 -1.02 2.12 -16.16
C PHE A 215 -0.36 3.47 -16.41
N ALA A 216 0.64 3.47 -17.30
CA ALA A 216 1.18 4.69 -17.87
C ALA A 216 1.06 4.64 -19.39
N VAL A 217 0.66 5.76 -19.98
CA VAL A 217 0.75 6.00 -21.42
C VAL A 217 1.73 7.16 -21.62
N CYS A 218 2.84 6.88 -22.30
CA CYS A 218 3.89 7.84 -22.55
C CYS A 218 4.12 7.92 -24.07
N GLY A 219 3.73 9.02 -24.70
CA GLY A 219 3.63 9.11 -26.15
C GLY A 219 2.75 7.97 -26.70
N THR A 220 3.30 7.16 -27.60
CA THR A 220 2.62 5.99 -28.19
C THR A 220 2.88 4.68 -27.44
N LYS A 221 3.51 4.73 -26.26
CA LYS A 221 3.87 3.54 -25.47
C LYS A 221 3.03 3.44 -24.22
N MET A 222 2.42 2.28 -24.01
CA MET A 222 1.69 1.96 -22.79
C MET A 222 2.43 0.89 -21.97
N LYS A 223 2.27 0.93 -20.65
CA LYS A 223 2.63 -0.17 -19.76
C LYS A 223 1.57 -0.31 -18.67
N ALA A 224 0.98 -1.49 -18.58
CA ALA A 224 0.05 -1.85 -17.52
C ALA A 224 0.82 -2.41 -16.31
N TRP A 225 0.34 -2.11 -15.11
CA TRP A 225 0.95 -2.46 -13.83
C TRP A 225 -0.12 -3.01 -12.89
N VAL A 226 0.27 -3.97 -12.06
CA VAL A 226 -0.49 -4.40 -10.88
C VAL A 226 0.39 -4.25 -9.66
N PHE A 227 -0.17 -3.64 -8.61
CA PHE A 227 0.47 -3.44 -7.32
C PHE A 227 -0.27 -4.28 -6.27
N ASP A 228 0.44 -5.17 -5.60
CA ASP A 228 -0.06 -5.89 -4.42
C ASP A 228 0.80 -5.55 -3.20
N ARG A 229 0.47 -6.15 -2.05
CA ARG A 229 1.20 -5.87 -0.79
C ARG A 229 2.60 -6.48 -0.70
N SER A 230 3.00 -7.27 -1.69
CA SER A 230 4.35 -7.84 -1.83
C SER A 230 5.18 -7.20 -2.94
N GLY A 231 4.65 -6.22 -3.66
CA GLY A 231 5.37 -5.53 -4.73
C GLY A 231 4.49 -5.18 -5.92
N LEU A 232 5.17 -4.82 -7.01
CA LEU A 232 4.53 -4.43 -8.26
C LEU A 232 5.13 -5.19 -9.43
N TYR A 233 4.31 -5.43 -10.44
CA TYR A 233 4.70 -6.10 -11.66
C TYR A 233 3.97 -5.52 -12.85
N SER A 234 4.64 -5.49 -14.01
CA SER A 234 4.07 -4.93 -15.24
C SER A 234 4.02 -5.92 -16.38
N SER A 235 3.16 -5.59 -17.34
CA SER A 235 3.24 -6.06 -18.71
C SER A 235 4.59 -5.70 -19.37
N GLY A 236 4.81 -6.24 -20.56
CA GLY A 236 5.74 -5.63 -21.52
C GLY A 236 5.30 -4.22 -21.92
N ILE A 237 6.16 -3.49 -22.62
CA ILE A 237 5.75 -2.23 -23.25
C ILE A 237 4.85 -2.58 -24.44
N ILE A 238 3.70 -1.94 -24.51
CA ILE A 238 2.70 -2.05 -25.57
C ILE A 238 2.87 -0.80 -26.43
N ASP A 239 3.05 -0.96 -27.74
CA ASP A 239 2.97 0.15 -28.66
C ASP A 239 1.53 0.31 -29.17
N VAL A 240 0.98 1.52 -29.14
CA VAL A 240 -0.41 1.76 -29.54
C VAL A 240 -0.68 1.36 -31.00
N HIS A 241 0.30 1.50 -31.89
CA HIS A 241 0.14 1.20 -33.31
C HIS A 241 0.49 -0.26 -33.64
N VAL A 242 1.53 -0.82 -33.01
CA VAL A 242 1.97 -2.20 -33.26
C VAL A 242 1.11 -3.22 -32.49
N ASP A 243 0.81 -2.91 -31.24
CA ASP A 243 0.09 -3.77 -30.30
C ASP A 243 -1.32 -3.22 -30.00
N SER A 244 -1.96 -2.58 -30.98
CA SER A 244 -3.24 -1.88 -30.85
C SER A 244 -4.31 -2.72 -30.15
N ARG A 245 -4.41 -4.02 -30.47
CA ARG A 245 -5.32 -4.95 -29.78
C ARG A 245 -5.12 -4.96 -28.28
N ARG A 246 -3.87 -5.11 -27.83
CA ARG A 246 -3.54 -5.14 -26.41
C ARG A 246 -3.78 -3.79 -25.75
N PHE A 247 -3.49 -2.70 -26.46
CA PHE A 247 -3.80 -1.36 -25.97
C PHE A 247 -5.30 -1.21 -25.69
N PHE A 248 -6.16 -1.39 -26.70
CA PHE A 248 -7.62 -1.30 -26.53
C PHE A 248 -8.15 -2.30 -25.51
N GLN A 249 -7.64 -3.53 -25.51
CA GLN A 249 -8.04 -4.54 -24.55
C GLN A 249 -7.81 -4.07 -23.11
N VAL A 250 -6.68 -3.44 -22.79
CA VAL A 250 -6.45 -2.91 -21.45
C VAL A 250 -7.46 -1.80 -21.11
N LEU A 251 -7.71 -0.87 -22.03
CA LEU A 251 -8.65 0.24 -21.83
C LEU A 251 -10.08 -0.27 -21.54
N VAL A 252 -10.58 -1.15 -22.41
CA VAL A 252 -11.95 -1.67 -22.35
C VAL A 252 -12.11 -2.63 -21.16
N ALA A 253 -11.11 -3.47 -20.91
CA ALA A 253 -11.17 -4.44 -19.82
C ALA A 253 -11.42 -3.78 -18.46
N HIS A 254 -10.66 -2.73 -18.14
CA HIS A 254 -10.78 -2.06 -16.84
C HIS A 254 -12.20 -1.54 -16.58
N THR A 255 -12.94 -1.10 -17.60
CA THR A 255 -14.32 -0.62 -17.43
C THR A 255 -15.34 -1.75 -17.23
N MET A 256 -14.97 -2.99 -17.54
CA MET A 256 -15.84 -4.17 -17.48
C MET A 256 -15.48 -5.16 -16.37
N MET A 257 -14.23 -5.13 -15.89
CA MET A 257 -13.73 -6.04 -14.85
C MET A 257 -14.62 -6.04 -13.60
N SER A 258 -14.79 -7.22 -13.01
CA SER A 258 -15.47 -7.36 -11.72
C SER A 258 -14.68 -6.70 -10.58
N ASP A 259 -15.31 -6.50 -9.43
CA ASP A 259 -14.62 -5.99 -8.24
C ASP A 259 -13.47 -6.93 -7.82
N GLU A 260 -13.65 -8.24 -8.00
CA GLU A 260 -12.61 -9.22 -7.76
C GLU A 260 -11.43 -9.07 -8.72
N GLU A 261 -11.70 -8.89 -10.02
CA GLU A 261 -10.68 -8.69 -11.06
C GLU A 261 -9.92 -7.37 -10.89
N LEU A 262 -10.59 -6.33 -10.37
CA LEU A 262 -10.00 -5.05 -10.00
C LEU A 262 -9.24 -5.07 -8.67
N GLY A 263 -9.27 -6.21 -7.96
CA GLY A 263 -8.50 -6.45 -6.75
C GLY A 263 -9.14 -5.90 -5.47
N LEU A 264 -10.41 -5.52 -5.49
CA LEU A 264 -11.19 -5.19 -4.30
C LEU A 264 -11.31 -6.42 -3.39
N ASP A 265 -11.66 -6.17 -2.12
CA ASP A 265 -12.00 -7.24 -1.22
C ASP A 265 -13.36 -7.86 -1.56
N ILE A 266 -13.43 -9.18 -1.44
CA ILE A 266 -14.64 -9.99 -1.72
C ILE A 266 -15.20 -10.62 -0.44
N PHE A 267 -14.69 -10.20 0.70
CA PHE A 267 -14.90 -10.84 2.00
C PHE A 267 -15.56 -9.92 3.02
N VAL A 268 -15.57 -8.62 2.79
CA VAL A 268 -16.43 -7.70 3.54
C VAL A 268 -17.76 -7.62 2.80
N ALA A 269 -18.78 -8.22 3.39
CA ALA A 269 -20.14 -8.07 2.92
C ALA A 269 -20.70 -6.71 3.36
N MET A 270 -21.51 -6.10 2.50
CA MET A 270 -22.28 -4.90 2.81
C MET A 270 -23.77 -5.24 2.69
N ASP A 271 -24.56 -4.90 3.70
CA ASP A 271 -26.01 -5.06 3.64
C ASP A 271 -26.69 -3.84 2.97
N GLU A 272 -28.01 -3.89 2.83
CA GLU A 272 -28.82 -2.82 2.22
C GLU A 272 -28.73 -1.49 2.99
N ASP A 273 -28.45 -1.55 4.29
CA ASP A 273 -28.29 -0.40 5.18
C ASP A 273 -26.85 0.16 5.16
N GLY A 274 -25.95 -0.46 4.41
CA GLY A 274 -24.54 -0.07 4.30
C GLY A 274 -23.66 -0.56 5.45
N ASN A 275 -24.17 -1.44 6.33
CA ASN A 275 -23.37 -2.04 7.39
C ASN A 275 -22.42 -3.08 6.81
N LYS A 276 -21.19 -3.05 7.28
CA LYS A 276 -20.14 -3.97 6.85
C LYS A 276 -20.09 -5.17 7.77
N SER A 277 -19.83 -6.35 7.23
CA SER A 277 -19.62 -7.56 8.02
C SER A 277 -18.62 -8.50 7.36
N ILE A 278 -18.06 -9.41 8.16
CA ILE A 278 -17.15 -10.45 7.70
C ILE A 278 -17.54 -11.78 8.32
N THR A 279 -17.22 -12.87 7.63
CA THR A 279 -17.39 -14.23 8.17
C THR A 279 -16.03 -14.77 8.60
N VAL A 280 -15.93 -15.26 9.84
CA VAL A 280 -14.72 -15.87 10.40
C VAL A 280 -15.01 -17.23 11.01
N LYS A 281 -14.03 -18.12 11.01
CA LYS A 281 -14.15 -19.45 11.66
C LYS A 281 -13.69 -19.38 13.10
N GLY A 282 -14.53 -19.85 14.02
CA GLY A 282 -14.19 -19.94 15.44
C GLY A 282 -13.16 -21.06 15.71
N PRO A 283 -12.47 -21.03 16.86
CA PRO A 283 -11.62 -22.14 17.28
C PRO A 283 -12.44 -23.42 17.50
N GLY A 284 -12.29 -24.40 16.60
CA GLY A 284 -13.01 -25.68 16.68
C GLY A 284 -14.39 -25.73 16.01
N ASP A 285 -14.87 -24.60 15.47
CA ASP A 285 -16.12 -24.54 14.71
C ASP A 285 -15.89 -24.64 13.21
N SER A 286 -16.71 -25.46 12.55
CA SER A 286 -16.75 -25.58 11.09
C SER A 286 -17.74 -24.59 10.44
N GLU A 287 -18.76 -24.15 11.18
CA GLU A 287 -19.68 -23.10 10.75
C GLU A 287 -19.06 -21.70 10.94
N GLY A 288 -19.15 -20.88 9.90
CA GLY A 288 -18.60 -19.51 9.91
C GLY A 288 -19.47 -18.57 10.74
N LYS A 289 -18.85 -17.75 11.57
CA LYS A 289 -19.49 -16.71 12.37
C LYS A 289 -19.41 -15.36 11.67
N THR A 290 -20.53 -14.67 11.54
CA THR A 290 -20.58 -13.31 10.99
C THR A 290 -20.34 -12.27 12.08
N VAL A 291 -19.46 -11.31 11.80
CA VAL A 291 -19.07 -10.23 12.70
C VAL A 291 -19.24 -8.90 11.97
N GLY A 292 -19.95 -7.96 12.57
CA GLY A 292 -20.11 -6.61 12.04
C GLY A 292 -18.82 -5.80 12.16
N LEU A 293 -18.50 -5.03 11.14
CA LEU A 293 -17.36 -4.10 11.10
C LEU A 293 -17.86 -2.66 11.25
N GLY A 294 -17.33 -1.97 12.25
CA GLY A 294 -17.57 -0.56 12.50
C GLY A 294 -16.45 0.32 11.96
N GLU A 295 -16.09 1.33 12.75
CA GLU A 295 -15.05 2.30 12.38
C GLU A 295 -13.66 1.67 12.19
N MET A 296 -12.88 2.26 11.28
CA MET A 296 -11.49 1.91 11.12
C MET A 296 -10.65 2.55 12.23
N LEU A 297 -10.01 1.72 13.05
CA LEU A 297 -9.20 2.14 14.19
C LEU A 297 -7.77 2.48 13.79
N SER A 298 -7.20 1.75 12.85
CA SER A 298 -5.81 1.93 12.41
C SER A 298 -5.56 1.28 11.05
N PHE A 299 -4.67 1.88 10.27
CA PHE A 299 -4.19 1.34 9.00
C PHE A 299 -2.75 1.78 8.73
N GLN A 300 -2.08 1.07 7.82
CA GLN A 300 -0.70 1.36 7.39
C GLN A 300 -0.68 1.86 5.93
N PRO A 301 -0.42 3.16 5.67
CA PRO A 301 -0.34 3.71 4.31
C PRO A 301 1.02 3.40 3.65
N ALA A 302 1.14 2.20 3.09
CA ALA A 302 2.27 1.73 2.32
C ALA A 302 1.80 0.71 1.27
N ILE A 303 2.60 0.52 0.22
CA ILE A 303 2.43 -0.49 -0.81
C ILE A 303 2.96 -1.83 -0.29
N VAL A 304 4.28 -1.97 -0.14
CA VAL A 304 4.96 -3.22 0.24
C VAL A 304 5.06 -3.29 1.75
N CYS A 305 4.07 -3.94 2.36
CA CYS A 305 3.94 -3.99 3.81
C CYS A 305 3.00 -5.13 4.23
N ARG A 306 2.80 -5.28 5.55
CA ARG A 306 1.78 -6.20 6.08
C ARG A 306 0.35 -5.71 5.86
N GLY A 307 0.16 -4.48 5.37
CA GLY A 307 -1.17 -3.88 5.17
C GLY A 307 -2.05 -3.92 6.41
N THR A 308 -1.45 -3.87 7.61
CA THR A 308 -2.19 -4.13 8.85
C THR A 308 -3.28 -3.08 9.04
N THR A 309 -4.51 -3.56 9.14
CA THR A 309 -5.70 -2.71 9.30
C THR A 309 -6.56 -3.28 10.41
N CYS A 310 -6.99 -2.40 11.33
CA CYS A 310 -7.84 -2.77 12.45
C CYS A 310 -9.16 -2.02 12.34
N PHE A 311 -10.26 -2.76 12.44
CA PHE A 311 -11.61 -2.21 12.55
C PHE A 311 -12.17 -2.54 13.90
N PHE A 312 -13.03 -1.66 14.40
CA PHE A 312 -13.94 -2.02 15.46
C PHE A 312 -14.86 -3.15 14.98
N ALA A 313 -15.08 -4.15 15.83
CA ALA A 313 -15.86 -5.32 15.48
C ALA A 313 -16.98 -5.54 16.50
N LYS A 314 -18.18 -5.87 16.03
CA LYS A 314 -19.34 -6.20 16.87
C LYS A 314 -19.86 -7.59 16.55
N ASP A 315 -20.06 -8.35 17.61
CA ASP A 315 -20.62 -9.70 17.59
C ASP A 315 -21.75 -9.76 18.63
N GLY A 316 -22.96 -9.41 18.19
CA GLY A 316 -24.08 -9.16 19.10
C GLY A 316 -23.76 -8.03 20.09
N GLN A 317 -23.66 -8.37 21.37
CA GLN A 317 -23.31 -7.44 22.45
C GLN A 317 -21.81 -7.38 22.74
N VAL A 318 -21.00 -8.21 22.08
CA VAL A 318 -19.57 -8.28 22.35
C VAL A 318 -18.80 -7.41 21.38
N GLU A 319 -17.97 -6.52 21.91
CA GLU A 319 -17.16 -5.57 21.15
C GLU A 319 -15.71 -6.05 21.05
N GLY A 320 -15.08 -5.80 19.91
CA GLY A 320 -13.74 -6.27 19.60
C GLY A 320 -13.02 -5.50 18.51
N VAL A 321 -11.98 -6.14 17.97
CA VAL A 321 -11.13 -5.65 16.91
C VAL A 321 -10.98 -6.72 15.83
N ALA A 322 -11.42 -6.41 14.62
CA ALA A 322 -11.09 -7.18 13.43
C ALA A 322 -9.75 -6.69 12.86
N LYS A 323 -8.74 -7.55 12.83
CA LYS A 323 -7.39 -7.24 12.31
C LYS A 323 -7.16 -7.98 10.99
N PHE A 324 -6.90 -7.23 9.94
CA PHE A 324 -6.48 -7.71 8.63
C PHE A 324 -4.97 -7.53 8.51
N SER A 325 -4.25 -8.54 8.04
CA SER A 325 -2.82 -8.42 7.80
C SER A 325 -2.27 -9.48 6.85
N TRP A 326 -1.43 -9.05 5.91
CA TRP A 326 -0.56 -9.94 5.15
C TRP A 326 0.56 -10.46 6.07
N VAL A 327 0.66 -11.77 6.21
CA VAL A 327 1.64 -12.44 7.06
C VAL A 327 2.48 -13.38 6.20
N LEU A 328 3.76 -13.51 6.57
CA LEU A 328 4.64 -14.50 5.95
C LEU A 328 4.32 -15.87 6.51
N ASP A 329 4.25 -16.85 5.61
CA ASP A 329 4.05 -18.28 5.89
C ASP A 329 5.00 -18.85 6.94
N LYS A 330 6.23 -18.34 7.02
CA LYS A 330 7.27 -18.80 7.96
C LYS A 330 7.04 -18.41 9.43
N ARG A 331 6.05 -17.56 9.74
CA ARG A 331 5.80 -17.11 11.12
C ARG A 331 4.67 -17.88 11.75
N ARG A 332 4.84 -18.21 13.04
CA ARG A 332 3.74 -18.73 13.85
C ARG A 332 2.57 -17.74 13.81
N PRO A 333 1.36 -18.16 13.39
CA PRO A 333 0.20 -17.28 13.34
C PRO A 333 -0.11 -16.65 14.69
N GLU A 334 -0.39 -15.35 14.70
CA GLU A 334 -0.69 -14.62 15.93
C GLU A 334 -1.95 -15.18 16.62
N ALA A 335 -2.89 -15.71 15.85
CA ALA A 335 -4.06 -16.40 16.38
C ALA A 335 -3.71 -17.58 17.29
N GLU A 336 -2.74 -18.44 16.91
CA GLU A 336 -2.34 -19.57 17.75
C GLU A 336 -1.78 -19.12 19.10
N LEU A 337 -1.06 -18.00 19.12
CA LEU A 337 -0.52 -17.42 20.35
C LEU A 337 -1.65 -16.92 21.26
N LEU A 338 -2.69 -16.32 20.68
CA LEU A 338 -3.87 -15.86 21.42
C LEU A 338 -4.74 -17.04 21.91
N GLU A 339 -4.89 -18.08 21.11
CA GLU A 339 -5.54 -19.33 21.53
C GLU A 339 -4.79 -19.99 22.68
N LEU A 340 -3.46 -20.04 22.61
CA LEU A 340 -2.62 -20.56 23.69
C LEU A 340 -2.76 -19.74 24.97
N ALA A 341 -2.69 -18.40 24.86
CA ALA A 341 -2.90 -17.50 25.99
C ALA A 341 -4.30 -17.69 26.62
N GLY A 342 -5.32 -17.87 25.77
CA GLY A 342 -6.68 -18.17 26.20
C GLY A 342 -6.78 -19.49 26.97
N ARG A 343 -6.18 -20.56 26.45
CA ARG A 343 -6.11 -21.89 27.13
C ARG A 343 -5.37 -21.83 28.46
N LYS A 344 -4.36 -20.96 28.57
CA LYS A 344 -3.57 -20.74 29.79
C LYS A 344 -4.19 -19.70 30.73
N ASN A 345 -5.36 -19.16 30.40
CA ASN A 345 -6.08 -18.15 31.15
C ASN A 345 -5.25 -16.91 31.52
N VAL A 346 -4.34 -16.51 30.62
CA VAL A 346 -3.48 -15.33 30.81
C VAL A 346 -4.35 -14.08 30.88
N GLN A 347 -4.19 -13.32 31.95
CA GLN A 347 -4.94 -12.07 32.17
C GLN A 347 -4.40 -10.93 31.31
N GLY A 348 -5.27 -10.03 30.87
CA GLY A 348 -4.89 -8.84 30.08
C GLY A 348 -4.58 -9.10 28.60
N VAL A 349 -4.71 -10.34 28.11
CA VAL A 349 -4.51 -10.69 26.70
C VAL A 349 -5.86 -10.85 26.00
N ALA A 350 -5.96 -10.33 24.78
CA ALA A 350 -7.16 -10.48 23.96
C ALA A 350 -7.50 -11.96 23.70
N ARG A 351 -8.79 -12.27 23.71
CA ARG A 351 -9.35 -13.58 23.35
C ARG A 351 -9.69 -13.57 21.87
N ILE A 352 -9.32 -14.62 21.16
CA ILE A 352 -9.71 -14.77 19.76
C ILE A 352 -11.19 -15.19 19.68
N ILE A 353 -11.97 -14.57 18.78
CA ILE A 353 -13.30 -15.08 18.44
C ILE A 353 -13.21 -16.00 17.23
N GLY A 354 -12.37 -15.60 16.26
CA GLY A 354 -12.24 -16.35 15.02
C GLY A 354 -11.08 -15.87 14.16
N GLN A 355 -10.70 -16.72 13.23
CA GLN A 355 -9.68 -16.45 12.23
C GLN A 355 -10.08 -17.00 10.87
N SER A 356 -9.55 -16.41 9.82
CA SER A 356 -9.67 -16.93 8.47
C SER A 356 -8.48 -16.47 7.62
N THR A 357 -7.97 -17.36 6.79
CA THR A 357 -7.10 -16.97 5.68
C THR A 357 -8.02 -16.62 4.52
N ILE A 358 -7.89 -15.41 3.98
CA ILE A 358 -8.87 -14.88 3.03
C ILE A 358 -8.31 -14.73 1.61
N ALA A 359 -7.02 -14.47 1.47
CA ALA A 359 -6.35 -14.47 0.17
C ALA A 359 -4.90 -14.90 0.33
N SER A 360 -4.21 -15.18 -0.78
CA SER A 360 -2.75 -15.35 -0.80
C SER A 360 -2.14 -14.64 -1.99
N ILE A 361 -0.92 -14.14 -1.83
CA ILE A 361 -0.14 -13.57 -2.94
C ILE A 361 0.14 -14.63 -3.99
N ALA A 362 0.34 -15.89 -3.57
CA ALA A 362 0.48 -17.01 -4.49
C ALA A 362 -0.76 -17.17 -5.38
N HIS A 363 -1.97 -17.03 -4.83
CA HIS A 363 -3.21 -17.06 -5.59
C HIS A 363 -3.38 -15.82 -6.48
N VAL A 364 -3.14 -14.62 -5.94
CA VAL A 364 -3.20 -13.36 -6.70
C VAL A 364 -2.27 -13.42 -7.92
N ARG A 365 -1.06 -13.94 -7.74
CA ARG A 365 -0.02 -14.05 -8.78
C ARG A 365 -0.03 -15.37 -9.55
N CYS A 366 -1.02 -16.24 -9.32
CA CYS A 366 -1.10 -17.53 -9.99
C CYS A 366 -1.20 -17.35 -11.52
N GLY A 367 -0.38 -18.08 -12.28
CA GLY A 367 -0.28 -17.99 -13.73
C GLY A 367 0.75 -16.97 -14.24
N LEU A 368 1.43 -16.24 -13.36
CA LEU A 368 2.51 -15.33 -13.72
C LEU A 368 3.88 -15.99 -13.53
N ALA A 369 4.78 -15.79 -14.50
CA ALA A 369 6.16 -16.24 -14.42
C ALA A 369 7.09 -15.06 -14.14
N PHE A 370 7.66 -15.04 -12.93
CA PHE A 370 8.61 -14.04 -12.50
C PHE A 370 10.02 -14.54 -12.79
N ASP A 371 10.63 -14.06 -13.87
CA ASP A 371 12.05 -14.28 -14.13
C ASP A 371 12.91 -13.71 -12.99
N ASP A 372 14.01 -14.38 -12.66
CA ASP A 372 15.04 -13.87 -11.72
C ASP A 372 15.79 -12.63 -12.23
N LYS A 373 15.39 -12.08 -13.39
CA LYS A 373 15.87 -10.81 -13.95
C LYS A 373 15.33 -9.62 -13.13
N ARG A 374 15.73 -9.58 -11.86
CA ARG A 374 15.88 -8.32 -11.13
C ARG A 374 16.93 -7.48 -11.87
N HIS A 375 16.95 -6.17 -11.62
CA HIS A 375 17.95 -5.25 -12.16
C HIS A 375 19.35 -5.90 -12.34
N GLY A 376 19.68 -6.27 -13.58
CA GLY A 376 20.92 -6.97 -13.88
C GLY A 376 20.96 -7.62 -15.27
N ALA A 377 20.78 -6.84 -16.35
CA ALA A 377 21.32 -7.19 -17.69
C ALA A 377 21.10 -6.13 -18.79
N GLN A 378 20.17 -5.18 -18.64
CA GLN A 378 19.95 -4.11 -19.65
C GLN A 378 20.10 -2.70 -19.08
N ALA A 379 21.08 -2.51 -18.20
CA ALA A 379 21.30 -1.26 -17.47
C ALA A 379 22.69 -0.66 -17.77
N GLU A 380 23.14 -0.68 -19.03
CA GLU A 380 24.42 -0.09 -19.40
C GLU A 380 24.38 1.45 -19.58
N PRO A 381 23.24 2.10 -19.89
CA PRO A 381 23.10 3.54 -19.67
C PRO A 381 22.76 3.89 -18.20
N LEU A 382 22.08 2.97 -17.50
CA LEU A 382 21.57 3.16 -16.13
C LEU A 382 22.62 2.91 -15.03
N ARG A 383 23.92 2.85 -15.32
CA ARG A 383 24.95 2.89 -14.24
C ARG A 383 25.58 4.27 -14.06
N GLN A 384 25.51 5.15 -15.06
CA GLN A 384 26.12 6.48 -14.97
C GLN A 384 25.22 7.50 -14.25
N GLU A 385 23.90 7.45 -14.45
CA GLU A 385 22.95 8.37 -13.82
C GLU A 385 22.79 8.13 -12.30
N TRP A 386 23.04 6.90 -11.85
CA TRP A 386 22.80 6.45 -10.48
C TRP A 386 23.96 6.70 -9.51
N ARG A 387 25.05 7.33 -9.98
CA ARG A 387 26.13 7.86 -9.10
C ARG A 387 25.93 9.32 -8.71
N GLY A 388 24.98 10.04 -9.30
CA GLY A 388 24.82 11.48 -9.10
C GLY A 388 24.19 11.90 -7.75
N ALA A 389 23.51 11.00 -7.02
CA ALA A 389 22.64 11.40 -5.91
C ALA A 389 23.04 10.90 -4.50
N LEU A 390 24.17 10.21 -4.33
CA LEU A 390 24.63 9.75 -3.00
C LEU A 390 26.15 9.91 -2.86
N ARG A 391 26.58 10.98 -2.17
CA ARG A 391 27.92 11.00 -1.56
C ARG A 391 27.87 10.14 -0.29
N GLN A 392 28.02 8.83 -0.45
CA GLN A 392 28.73 7.89 0.45
C GLN A 392 28.40 6.44 0.03
N PRO A 393 29.40 5.54 -0.09
CA PRO A 393 29.14 4.15 -0.40
C PRO A 393 28.65 3.42 0.87
N CYS A 394 27.43 2.91 0.85
CA CYS A 394 26.98 1.91 1.84
C CYS A 394 27.56 0.53 1.47
N PRO A 395 28.10 -0.23 2.45
CA PRO A 395 28.59 -1.58 2.20
C PRO A 395 27.43 -2.56 1.92
N PRO A 396 27.70 -3.68 1.21
CA PRO A 396 26.66 -4.63 0.84
C PRO A 396 26.22 -5.43 2.07
N LEU A 397 25.10 -5.05 2.66
CA LEU A 397 24.33 -5.93 3.55
C LEU A 397 23.21 -6.59 2.74
N PHE A 398 23.60 -7.46 1.81
CA PHE A 398 22.66 -8.32 1.10
C PHE A 398 22.71 -9.72 1.75
N GLY A 399 21.85 -9.89 2.75
CA GLY A 399 21.27 -11.19 3.05
C GLY A 399 20.02 -11.36 2.18
N ASP A 400 19.83 -12.57 1.66
CA ASP A 400 18.77 -13.03 0.79
C ASP A 400 17.38 -12.38 1.00
N ILE A 401 17.06 -11.34 0.22
CA ILE A 401 15.67 -10.89 0.02
C ILE A 401 15.12 -11.69 -1.17
N ALA A 402 15.10 -13.01 -1.04
CA ALA A 402 14.51 -13.93 -2.00
C ALA A 402 13.43 -14.77 -1.30
N ARG A 403 12.27 -14.86 -1.95
CA ARG A 403 11.02 -15.55 -1.56
C ARG A 403 10.09 -14.71 -0.68
N TRP A 404 9.09 -14.10 -1.32
CA TRP A 404 7.91 -13.56 -0.63
C TRP A 404 6.64 -14.30 -1.11
N PRO A 405 6.45 -15.60 -0.81
CA PRO A 405 5.09 -16.08 -0.59
C PRO A 405 4.57 -15.36 0.66
N ALA A 406 3.50 -14.59 0.51
CA ALA A 406 2.80 -13.97 1.63
C ALA A 406 1.33 -14.31 1.51
N ASP A 407 0.72 -14.74 2.62
CA ASP A 407 -0.70 -15.02 2.69
C ASP A 407 -1.42 -13.83 3.36
N LEU A 408 -2.60 -13.44 2.86
CA LEU A 408 -3.48 -12.50 3.55
C LEU A 408 -4.27 -13.26 4.61
N HIS A 409 -3.90 -13.01 5.85
CA HIS A 409 -4.64 -13.50 6.99
C HIS A 409 -5.56 -12.41 7.53
N VAL A 410 -6.71 -12.83 8.02
CA VAL A 410 -7.60 -12.01 8.81
C VAL A 410 -7.83 -12.69 10.15
N HIS A 411 -7.59 -11.95 11.22
CA HIS A 411 -7.77 -12.41 12.58
C HIS A 411 -8.72 -11.46 13.29
N VAL A 412 -9.85 -11.97 13.77
CA VAL A 412 -10.81 -11.19 14.56
C VAL A 412 -10.62 -11.53 16.03
N ARG A 413 -10.42 -10.49 16.84
CA ARG A 413 -10.08 -10.60 18.25
C ARG A 413 -11.04 -9.78 19.07
N ILE A 414 -11.26 -10.21 20.30
CA ILE A 414 -11.93 -9.43 21.32
C ILE A 414 -10.95 -9.23 22.47
N THR A 415 -10.76 -7.99 22.88
CA THR A 415 -10.18 -7.75 24.19
C THR A 415 -11.30 -7.88 25.20
N LEU A 416 -11.41 -9.03 25.89
CA LEU A 416 -12.18 -9.09 27.12
C LEU A 416 -11.35 -8.40 28.21
N GLY A 417 -11.44 -7.07 28.25
CA GLY A 417 -10.96 -6.24 29.35
C GLY A 417 -12.03 -6.19 30.43
N ALA A 418 -11.66 -6.54 31.66
CA ALA A 418 -12.54 -6.73 32.80
C ALA A 418 -13.52 -5.56 33.04
N ALA A 419 -14.81 -5.86 32.95
CA ALA A 419 -15.86 -5.11 33.64
C ALA A 419 -16.82 -6.08 34.36
N GLN A 420 -16.25 -7.02 35.11
CA GLN A 420 -16.96 -7.61 36.25
C GLN A 420 -16.16 -7.25 37.50
N GLY A 421 -16.69 -6.32 38.28
CA GLY A 421 -16.19 -6.03 39.63
C GLY A 421 -15.36 -4.76 39.79
N ALA A 422 -15.87 -3.60 39.36
CA ALA A 422 -15.56 -2.35 40.05
C ALA A 422 -16.88 -1.71 40.47
N SER A 423 -17.31 -2.09 41.67
CA SER A 423 -18.37 -1.42 42.42
C SER A 423 -18.16 0.09 42.40
N ARG A 424 -19.26 0.83 42.24
CA ARG A 424 -19.40 2.26 42.53
C ARG A 424 -18.43 2.73 43.62
N CYS A 425 -17.46 3.57 43.26
CA CYS A 425 -16.83 4.48 44.20
C CYS A 425 -17.02 5.91 43.68
N ASN A 426 -17.91 6.59 44.40
CA ASN A 426 -18.22 8.01 44.49
C ASN A 426 -17.55 8.99 43.51
N LYS A 427 -18.41 9.72 42.80
CA LYS A 427 -18.17 11.11 42.43
C LYS A 427 -17.94 11.92 43.71
N GLY A 428 -16.77 12.56 43.82
CA GLY A 428 -16.51 13.63 44.79
C GLY A 428 -15.32 13.39 45.71
N ALA A 429 -14.13 13.77 45.25
CA ALA A 429 -13.08 14.42 46.05
C ALA A 429 -11.89 14.79 45.14
N PRO A 430 -11.32 16.00 45.22
CA PRO A 430 -10.11 16.35 44.50
C PRO A 430 -8.89 15.82 45.26
N VAL A 431 -8.03 15.07 44.58
CA VAL A 431 -6.72 14.67 45.11
C VAL A 431 -5.65 15.48 44.40
N SER A 432 -5.10 16.44 45.11
CA SER A 432 -3.92 17.22 44.74
C SER A 432 -2.68 16.34 44.91
N LEU A 433 -1.83 16.24 43.88
CA LEU A 433 -0.44 15.79 44.04
C LEU A 433 0.50 16.87 43.49
N PRO A 434 1.59 17.20 44.22
CA PRO A 434 2.44 18.34 43.94
C PRO A 434 3.53 18.02 42.91
N GLY A 435 3.92 19.05 42.17
CA GLY A 435 5.11 19.06 41.33
C GLY A 435 4.83 18.62 39.90
N TRP A 436 4.61 19.60 39.04
CA TRP A 436 5.26 19.75 37.73
C TRP A 436 4.81 21.12 37.18
N GLU A 437 5.76 22.06 37.16
CA GLU A 437 5.57 23.42 36.69
C GLU A 437 5.40 23.43 35.16
N HIS A 438 4.29 24.03 34.70
CA HIS A 438 4.14 24.45 33.31
C HIS A 438 4.72 25.86 33.14
N PRO A 439 5.51 26.15 32.08
CA PRO A 439 5.85 27.51 31.74
C PRO A 439 4.61 28.24 31.21
N SER A 440 4.36 29.40 31.78
CA SER A 440 3.29 30.35 31.50
C SER A 440 3.35 30.88 30.07
N SER A 441 2.31 30.61 29.27
CA SER A 441 1.95 31.41 28.09
C SER A 441 0.91 32.46 28.51
N GLY A 442 1.39 33.65 28.87
CA GLY A 442 0.56 34.86 28.88
C GLY A 442 1.03 35.73 27.72
N TYR A 443 0.12 36.14 26.85
CA TYR A 443 -0.01 37.54 26.45
C TYR A 443 -1.34 37.72 25.71
N PHE A 444 -2.12 38.63 26.29
CA PHE A 444 -3.39 39.18 25.82
C PHE A 444 -3.21 39.89 24.47
N GLY A 445 -4.29 39.88 23.68
CA GLY A 445 -4.43 40.74 22.52
C GLY A 445 -4.67 42.19 22.93
N GLU A 446 -4.11 43.12 22.16
CA GLU A 446 -4.58 44.50 22.08
C GLU A 446 -4.63 44.94 20.62
N GLN A 447 -5.77 45.55 20.31
CA GLN A 447 -6.10 46.23 19.07
C GLN A 447 -5.20 47.45 18.87
N TYR A 448 -4.75 47.70 17.66
CA TYR A 448 -4.34 49.05 17.23
C TYR A 448 -5.13 49.47 16.01
N ASN A 449 -5.91 50.54 16.20
CA ASN A 449 -6.60 51.28 15.16
C ASN A 449 -5.76 52.51 14.75
N ASN A 450 -6.05 53.02 13.56
CA ASN A 450 -5.36 54.07 12.81
C ASN A 450 -4.97 55.35 13.57
N ASN A 451 -3.81 55.93 13.21
CA ASN A 451 -3.77 57.28 12.62
C ASN A 451 -2.40 57.66 12.02
N ARG A 452 -2.47 58.26 10.83
CA ARG A 452 -1.44 59.07 10.14
C ARG A 452 -1.25 60.42 10.84
N PRO A 453 -0.14 61.14 10.58
CA PRO A 453 -0.07 62.01 9.40
C PRO A 453 0.70 61.43 8.21
#